data_AF-A0A1M4SG46-F1
#
_entry.id   AF-A0A1M4SG46-F1
#
_cell.length_a   1.000
_cell.length_b   1.000
_cell.length_c   1.000
_cell.angle_alpha   90.00
_cell.angle_beta   90.00
_cell.angle_gamma   90.00
#
_symmetry.space_group_name_H-M   'P 1'
#
loop_
_entity.id
_entity.type
_entity.pdbx_description
1 polymer ?
#
loop_
_entity_poly.entity_id
_entity_poly.type
_entity_poly.pdbx_seq_one_letter_code
_entity_poly.pdbx_strand_id
1 'polypeptide(L)' 'MKRVQRYMMRKRMIRRWYAVILAFIVIFLAGFLVVDYNTAWIIEGHGRIRAISIDISNRYINIDLLGNNIKIPL' A
#
# COMPACT_ATOMS: atom_id res chain seq x y z
N MET A 1 9.10 -0.63 -51.20
CA MET A 1 9.78 -0.68 -49.87
C MET A 1 10.12 -2.12 -49.48
N LYS A 2 11.42 -2.42 -49.29
CA LYS A 2 11.98 -3.78 -49.13
C LYS A 2 11.54 -4.40 -47.79
N ARG A 3 11.12 -5.69 -47.79
CA ARG A 3 10.58 -6.44 -46.63
C ARG A 3 11.44 -6.30 -45.35
N VAL A 4 12.75 -6.17 -45.53
CA VAL A 4 13.75 -6.00 -44.47
C VAL A 4 13.55 -4.72 -43.64
N GLN A 5 13.18 -3.59 -44.26
CA GLN A 5 12.90 -2.35 -43.53
C GLN A 5 11.65 -2.46 -42.65
N ARG A 6 10.59 -3.12 -43.14
CA ARG A 6 9.37 -3.39 -42.35
C ARG A 6 9.67 -4.28 -41.14
N TYR A 7 10.51 -5.29 -41.31
CA TYR A 7 10.93 -6.16 -40.20
C TYR A 7 11.75 -5.38 -39.14
N MET A 8 12.70 -4.54 -39.57
CA MET A 8 13.47 -3.71 -38.66
C MET A 8 12.63 -2.68 -37.90
N MET A 9 11.63 -2.06 -38.56
CA MET A 9 10.69 -1.14 -37.89
C MET A 9 9.83 -1.87 -36.85
N ARG A 10 9.31 -3.06 -37.18
CA ARG A 10 8.49 -3.86 -36.26
C ARG A 10 9.28 -4.26 -35.00
N LYS A 11 10.54 -4.67 -35.16
CA LYS A 11 11.44 -5.02 -34.05
C LYS A 11 11.81 -3.83 -33.16
N ARG A 12 11.86 -2.61 -33.70
CA ARG A 12 12.06 -1.38 -32.91
C ARG A 12 10.82 -0.99 -32.13
N MET A 13 9.64 -1.07 -32.75
CA MET A 13 8.37 -0.79 -32.05
C MET A 13 8.16 -1.74 -30.87
N ILE A 14 8.37 -3.05 -31.06
CA ILE A 14 8.24 -4.04 -29.97
C ILE A 14 9.14 -3.72 -28.77
N ARG A 15 10.39 -3.33 -29.01
CA ARG A 15 11.31 -2.93 -27.94
C ARG A 15 10.85 -1.68 -27.18
N ARG A 16 10.25 -0.71 -27.87
CA ARG A 16 9.66 0.48 -27.23
C ARG A 16 8.46 0.10 -26.35
N TRP A 17 7.62 -0.82 -26.81
CA TRP A 17 6.48 -1.32 -26.01
C TRP A 17 6.94 -2.00 -24.72
N TYR A 18 7.99 -2.83 -24.77
CA TYR A 18 8.57 -3.41 -23.54
C TYR A 18 9.09 -2.35 -22.58
N ALA A 19 9.75 -1.31 -23.08
CA ALA A 19 10.24 -0.21 -22.24
C ALA A 19 9.08 0.58 -21.59
N VAL A 20 7.98 0.80 -22.32
CA VAL A 20 6.78 1.47 -21.80
C VAL A 20 6.12 0.65 -20.70
N ILE A 21 5.96 -0.67 -20.92
CA ILE A 21 5.38 -1.58 -19.91
C ILE A 21 6.25 -1.59 -18.65
N LEU A 22 7.57 -1.68 -18.80
CA LEU A 22 8.50 -1.65 -17.67
C LEU A 22 8.39 -0.34 -16.88
N ALA A 23 8.34 0.80 -17.57
CA ALA A 23 8.18 2.10 -16.92
C ALA A 23 6.85 2.17 -16.13
N PHE A 24 5.77 1.63 -16.69
CA PHE A 24 4.47 1.59 -16.04
C PHE A 24 4.50 0.74 -14.76
N ILE A 25 5.15 -0.43 -14.80
CA ILE A 25 5.33 -1.30 -13.63
C ILE A 25 6.13 -0.57 -12.54
N VAL A 26 7.22 0.10 -12.90
CA VAL A 26 8.06 0.84 -11.93
C VAL A 26 7.28 1.98 -11.27
N ILE A 27 6.54 2.77 -12.05
CA ILE A 27 5.71 3.87 -11.52
C ILE A 27 4.62 3.32 -10.59
N PHE A 28 3.97 2.23 -10.97
CA PHE A 28 2.95 1.59 -10.14
C PHE A 28 3.53 1.07 -8.83
N LEU A 29 4.68 0.38 -8.89
CA LEU A 29 5.35 -0.16 -7.70
C LEU A 29 5.79 0.97 -6.75
N ALA A 30 6.33 2.06 -7.29
CA ALA A 30 6.72 3.23 -6.52
C ALA A 30 5.51 3.88 -5.85
N GLY A 31 4.40 4.07 -6.58
CA GLY A 31 3.16 4.60 -6.02
C GLY A 31 2.59 3.70 -4.91
N PHE A 32 2.60 2.39 -5.13
CA PHE A 32 2.15 1.42 -4.13
C PHE A 32 3.00 1.49 -2.85
N LEU A 33 4.33 1.51 -2.97
CA LEU A 33 5.24 1.64 -1.83
C LEU A 33 5.03 2.95 -1.06
N VAL A 34 4.76 4.06 -1.75
CA VAL A 34 4.48 5.34 -1.09
C VAL A 34 3.16 5.28 -0.31
N VAL A 35 2.11 4.67 -0.85
CA VAL A 35 0.83 4.50 -0.15
C VAL A 35 1.00 3.57 1.04
N ASP A 36 1.69 2.44 0.86
CA ASP A 36 1.93 1.46 1.93
C ASP A 36 2.76 2.06 3.07
N TYR A 37 3.84 2.76 2.75
CA TYR A 37 4.67 3.45 3.73
C TYR A 37 3.91 4.54 4.50
N ASN A 38 3.10 5.36 3.82
CA ASN A 38 2.28 6.36 4.49
C ASN A 38 1.17 5.72 5.34
N THR A 39 0.60 4.61 4.89
CA THR A 39 -0.43 3.88 5.63
C THR A 39 0.18 3.24 6.88
N ALA A 40 1.36 2.62 6.76
CA ALA A 40 2.14 2.12 7.89
C ALA A 40 2.48 3.25 8.86
N TRP A 41 2.91 4.41 8.37
CA TRP A 41 3.20 5.57 9.22
C TRP A 41 1.95 6.13 9.92
N ILE A 42 0.77 6.09 9.30
CA ILE A 42 -0.49 6.46 9.97
C ILE A 42 -0.84 5.45 11.06
N ILE A 43 -0.64 4.15 10.81
CA ILE A 43 -0.95 3.07 11.76
C ILE A 43 0.04 3.05 12.94
N GLU A 44 1.33 3.28 12.67
CA GLU A 44 2.41 3.20 13.66
C GLU A 44 2.72 4.56 14.32
N GLY A 45 2.75 5.64 13.55
CA GLY A 45 3.20 6.97 13.96
C GLY A 45 2.14 7.85 14.62
N HIS A 46 0.86 7.72 14.26
CA HIS A 46 -0.21 8.51 14.90
C HIS A 46 -0.88 7.82 16.09
N GLY A 47 -0.33 6.66 16.49
CA GLY A 47 -1.06 5.72 17.32
C GLY A 47 -2.20 5.14 16.48
N ARG A 48 -2.36 3.82 16.50
CA ARG A 48 -3.61 3.21 16.06
C ARG A 48 -4.76 4.10 16.54
N ILE A 49 -5.53 4.69 15.63
CA ILE A 49 -6.86 5.16 15.96
C ILE A 49 -7.61 3.87 16.30
N ARG A 50 -7.40 3.38 17.52
CA ARG A 50 -8.09 2.23 18.07
C ARG A 50 -9.48 2.78 18.32
N ALA A 51 -10.29 2.77 17.27
CA ALA A 51 -11.71 3.02 17.41
C ALA A 51 -12.29 2.12 18.50
N ILE A 52 -11.69 0.94 18.67
CA ILE A 52 -11.95 0.01 19.77
C ILE A 52 -10.62 -0.60 20.22
N SER A 53 -10.30 -0.50 21.52
CA SER A 53 -9.22 -1.25 22.16
C SER A 53 -9.78 -2.01 23.35
N ILE A 54 -9.46 -3.29 23.48
CA ILE A 54 -9.90 -4.12 24.59
C ILE A 54 -8.65 -4.67 25.26
N ASP A 55 -8.50 -4.39 26.54
CA ASP A 55 -7.42 -4.88 27.39
C ASP A 55 -8.02 -5.57 28.62
N ILE A 56 -7.54 -6.77 28.92
CA ILE A 56 -8.09 -7.62 30.00
C ILE A 56 -7.04 -7.72 31.08
N SER A 57 -7.36 -7.18 32.26
CA SER A 57 -6.55 -7.29 33.46
C SER A 57 -7.20 -8.26 34.45
N ASN A 58 -6.46 -8.68 35.48
CA ASN A 58 -6.97 -9.60 36.53
C ASN A 58 -8.16 -9.07 37.35
N ARG A 59 -8.57 -7.80 37.19
CA ARG A 59 -9.67 -7.18 37.94
C ARG A 59 -10.72 -6.50 37.07
N TYR A 60 -10.35 -6.11 35.84
CA TYR A 60 -11.20 -5.33 34.94
C TYR A 60 -10.94 -5.69 33.49
N ILE A 61 -12.00 -5.61 32.69
CA ILE A 61 -11.95 -5.48 31.23
C ILE A 61 -11.99 -3.98 30.92
N ASN A 62 -10.90 -3.44 30.38
CA ASN A 62 -10.83 -2.07 29.89
C ASN A 62 -11.21 -2.06 28.40
N ILE A 63 -12.22 -1.29 28.04
CA ILE A 63 -12.67 -1.10 26.66
C ILE A 63 -12.53 0.40 26.34
N ASP A 64 -11.59 0.75 25.48
CA ASP A 64 -11.45 2.10 24.94
C ASP A 64 -12.20 2.19 23.60
N LEU A 65 -13.26 2.98 23.56
CA LEU A 65 -14.09 3.22 22.38
C LEU A 65 -13.94 4.69 21.97
N LEU A 66 -13.17 4.95 20.92
CA LEU A 66 -12.94 6.30 20.39
C LEU A 66 -12.50 7.32 21.47
N GLY A 67 -11.73 6.89 22.47
CA GLY A 67 -11.25 7.73 23.56
C GLY A 67 -12.14 7.72 24.81
N ASN A 68 -13.25 6.97 24.82
CA ASN A 68 -14.06 6.75 26.01
C ASN A 68 -13.70 5.41 26.66
N ASN A 69 -13.11 5.47 27.85
CA ASN A 69 -12.61 4.30 28.56
C ASN A 69 -13.68 3.72 29.50
N ILE A 70 -14.25 2.59 29.11
CA ILE A 70 -15.23 1.84 29.89
C ILE A 70 -14.50 0.73 30.65
N LYS A 71 -14.67 0.70 31.98
CA LYS A 71 -14.11 -0.35 32.84
C LYS A 71 -15.21 -1.25 33.36
N ILE A 72 -15.18 -2.51 32.95
CA ILE A 72 -16.10 -3.53 33.45
C ILE A 72 -15.35 -4.35 34.51
N PRO A 73 -15.77 -4.33 35.78
CA PRO A 73 -15.19 -5.22 36.79
C PRO A 73 -15.48 -6.67 36.44
N LEU A 74 -14.48 -7.54 36.65
CA LEU A 74 -14.63 -9.00 36.57
C LEU A 74 -15.28 -9.56 37.85
#